data_AF-A0A9N9K8E5-F1
#
_entry.id   AF-A0A9N9K8E5-F1
#
_cell.length_a   1.000
_cell.length_b   1.000
_cell.length_c   1.000
_cell.angle_alpha   90.00
_cell.angle_beta   90.00
_cell.angle_gamma   90.00
#
_symmetry.space_group_name_H-M   'P 1'
#
loop_
_entity.id
_entity.type
_entity.pdbx_description
1 polymer ?
#
loop_
_entity_poly.entity_id
_entity_poly.type
_entity_poly.pdbx_seq_one_letter_code
_entity_poly.pdbx_strand_id
1 'polypeptide(L)' 'PCNKKTCPCISLPAHWNPADCGPCIVIVDEKKLIVKHSGPGTDPIEPVSIRADHHIPPE' A
#
# COMPACT_ATOMS: atom_id res chain seq x y z
N PRO A 1 22.81 -0.60 -34.89
CA PRO A 1 22.20 0.28 -33.87
C PRO A 1 21.05 -0.44 -33.15
N CYS A 2 21.31 -0.98 -31.96
CA CYS A 2 20.28 -1.63 -31.15
C CYS A 2 19.46 -0.54 -30.43
N ASN A 3 18.21 -0.35 -30.84
CA ASN A 3 17.25 0.53 -30.15
C ASN A 3 16.94 -0.07 -28.78
N LYS A 4 17.73 0.29 -27.77
CA LYS A 4 17.41 0.03 -26.36
C LYS A 4 16.22 0.89 -25.99
N LYS A 5 15.01 0.38 -26.22
CA LYS A 5 13.82 0.87 -25.50
C LYS A 5 14.15 0.71 -24.02
N THR A 6 14.43 1.83 -23.34
CA THR A 6 14.47 1.88 -21.88
C THR A 6 13.11 1.38 -21.39
N CYS A 7 13.05 0.14 -20.92
CA CYS A 7 11.90 -0.32 -20.17
C CYS A 7 11.75 0.65 -19.00
N PRO A 8 10.58 1.28 -18.80
CA PRO A 8 10.36 2.00 -17.55
C PRO A 8 10.65 1.03 -16.41
N CYS A 9 11.42 1.47 -15.42
CA CYS A 9 11.55 0.69 -14.19
C CYS A 9 10.16 0.59 -13.58
N ILE A 10 9.50 -0.55 -13.78
CA ILE A 10 8.22 -0.84 -13.18
C ILE A 10 8.52 -1.28 -11.75
N SER A 11 8.02 -0.52 -10.78
CA SER A 11 8.12 -0.85 -9.37
C SER A 11 7.04 -1.85 -8.99
N LEU A 12 7.43 -2.89 -8.25
CA LEU A 12 6.50 -3.83 -7.64
C LEU A 12 5.96 -3.26 -6.32
N PRO A 13 4.71 -3.59 -5.93
CA PRO A 13 4.22 -3.28 -4.59
C PRO A 13 5.05 -4.02 -3.55
N ALA A 14 5.65 -3.28 -2.62
CA ALA A 14 6.52 -3.83 -1.58
C ALA A 14 6.12 -3.38 -0.17
N HIS A 15 5.36 -2.29 -0.06
CA HIS A 15 4.99 -1.69 1.22
C HIS A 15 3.54 -1.21 1.22
N TRP A 16 2.97 -0.99 2.41
CA TRP A 16 1.70 -0.29 2.54
C TRP A 16 1.86 1.22 2.35
N ASN A 17 0.86 1.84 1.72
CA ASN A 17 0.84 3.27 1.46
C ASN A 17 0.11 4.04 2.59
N PRO A 18 0.82 4.79 3.45
CA PRO A 18 0.18 5.59 4.50
C PRO A 18 -0.66 6.75 3.96
N ALA A 19 -0.47 7.14 2.69
CA ALA A 19 -1.28 8.19 2.05
C ALA A 19 -2.57 7.65 1.42
N ASP A 20 -2.68 6.33 1.23
CA ASP A 20 -3.85 5.66 0.64
C ASP A 20 -4.39 4.60 1.61
N CYS A 21 -4.76 5.08 2.79
CA CYS A 21 -5.32 4.27 3.87
C CYS A 21 -6.61 4.87 4.42
N GLY A 22 -7.56 3.99 4.75
CA GLY A 22 -8.78 4.37 5.44
C GLY A 22 -8.50 4.92 6.85
N PRO A 23 -9.48 5.61 7.45
CA PRO A 23 -9.37 6.12 8.81
C PRO A 23 -9.09 4.96 9.78
N CYS A 24 -8.46 5.27 10.91
CA CYS A 24 -8.12 4.31 11.97
C CYS A 24 -7.08 3.23 11.62
N ILE A 25 -6.56 3.15 10.39
CA ILE A 25 -5.41 2.29 10.07
C ILE A 25 -4.12 2.99 10.46
N VAL A 26 -3.25 2.28 11.18
CA VAL A 26 -1.92 2.76 11.56
C VAL A 26 -0.87 1.74 11.13
N ILE A 27 0.16 2.19 10.41
CA ILE A 27 1.34 1.40 10.10
C ILE A 27 2.33 1.52 11.27
N VAL A 28 2.81 0.39 11.80
CA VAL A 28 3.53 0.37 13.09
C VAL A 28 4.99 -0.06 13.00
N ASP A 29 5.47 -0.38 11.81
CA ASP A 29 6.86 -0.76 11.56
C ASP A 29 7.50 0.13 10.50
N GLU A 30 8.82 0.29 10.59
CA GLU A 30 9.59 1.13 9.66
C GLU A 30 9.57 0.58 8.23
N LYS A 31 9.45 -0.74 8.07
CA LYS A 31 9.32 -1.39 6.76
C LYS A 31 7.92 -1.25 6.18
N LYS A 32 6.96 -0.69 6.93
CA LYS A 32 5.58 -0.48 6.51
C LYS A 32 4.87 -1.74 6.03
N LEU A 33 5.06 -2.84 6.73
CA LEU A 33 4.44 -4.15 6.43
C LEU A 33 3.38 -4.54 7.46
N ILE A 34 3.43 -3.97 8.66
CA ILE A 34 2.55 -4.28 9.79
C ILE A 34 1.55 -3.14 9.96
N VAL A 35 0.27 -3.49 9.87
CA VAL A 35 -0.86 -2.58 10.08
C VAL A 35 -1.64 -2.96 11.34
N LYS A 36 -2.14 -1.95 12.03
CA LYS A 36 -3.07 -2.10 13.16
C LYS A 36 -4.27 -1.22 12.95
N HIS A 37 -5.43 -1.72 13.38
CA HIS A 37 -6.61 -0.90 13.56
C HIS A 37 -6.54 -0.20 14.91
N SER A 38 -6.69 1.12 14.93
CA SER A 38 -6.63 1.96 16.13
C SER A 38 -8.00 2.39 16.65
N GLY A 39 -9.07 2.09 15.90
CA GLY A 39 -10.44 2.38 16.33
C GLY A 39 -10.91 1.40 17.41
N PRO A 40 -11.95 1.76 18.18
CA PRO A 40 -12.42 1.01 19.34
C PRO A 40 -12.96 -0.39 18.99
N GLY A 41 -13.19 -0.69 17.70
CA GLY A 41 -13.68 -2.01 17.23
C GLY A 41 -15.12 -2.29 17.61
N THR A 42 -15.79 -1.36 18.29
CA THR A 42 -17.19 -1.43 18.75
C THR A 42 -18.12 -0.60 17.88
N ASP A 43 -17.58 0.34 17.11
CA ASP A 43 -18.35 1.12 16.16
C ASP A 43 -18.65 0.24 14.93
N PRO A 44 -19.92 0.11 14.51
CA PRO A 44 -20.30 -0.54 13.26
C PRO A 44 -19.86 0.28 12.02
N ILE A 45 -19.03 1.30 12.22
CA ILE A 45 -18.44 2.14 11.20
C ILE A 45 -17.51 1.27 10.36
N GLU A 46 -18.11 0.78 9.28
CA GLU A 46 -17.59 0.37 7.98
C GLU A 46 -16.17 -0.22 7.93
N PRO A 47 -15.98 -1.40 7.32
CA PRO A 47 -14.65 -1.99 7.16
C PRO A 47 -13.69 -1.01 6.47
N VAL A 48 -12.53 -0.80 7.10
CA VAL A 48 -11.48 0.09 6.56
C VAL A 48 -10.40 -0.72 5.85
N SER A 49 -9.83 -0.13 4.81
CA SER A 49 -8.84 -0.78 3.92
C SER A 49 -7.64 0.13 3.68
N ILE A 50 -6.51 -0.46 3.27
CA ILE A 50 -5.29 0.24 2.88
C ILE A 50 -4.78 -0.35 1.56
N ARG A 51 -4.17 0.49 0.71
CA ARG A 51 -3.56 0.05 -0.55
C ARG A 51 -2.04 -0.04 -0.45
N ALA A 52 -1.45 -0.85 -1.32
CA ALA A 52 0.00 -0.93 -1.47
C ALA A 52 0.57 0.37 -2.07
N ASP A 53 1.88 0.57 -1.94
CA ASP A 53 2.63 1.72 -2.45
C ASP A 53 2.69 1.80 -3.99
N HIS A 54 2.43 0.69 -4.68
CA HIS A 54 2.35 0.63 -6.14
C HIS A 54 1.22 -0.31 -6.60
N HIS A 55 0.85 -0.21 -7.87
CA HIS A 55 -0.05 -1.16 -8.52
C HIS A 55 0.68 -2.44 -8.90
N ILE A 56 -0.06 -3.55 -9.01
CA ILE A 56 0.45 -4.78 -9.60
C ILE A 56 0.72 -4.53 -11.09
N PRO A 57 1.93 -4.79 -11.60
CA PRO A 57 2.22 -4.68 -13.02
C PRO A 57 1.38 -5.64 -13.87
N PRO A 58 1.10 -5.31 -15.14
CA PRO A 58 0.52 -6.28 -16.07
C PRO A 58 1.46 -7.49 -16.26
N GLU A 59 0.86 -8.67 -16.45
CA GLU A 59 1.57 -9.93 -16.72
C GLU A 59 2.20 -9.98 -18.12
#